data_AF-A0A4Y8TBC1-F1
#
_entry.id   AF-A0A4Y8TBC1-F1
#
_cell.length_a   1.000
_cell.length_b   1.000
_cell.length_c   1.000
_cell.angle_alpha   90.00
_cell.angle_beta   90.00
_cell.angle_gamma   90.00
#
_symmetry.space_group_name_H-M   'P 1'
#
loop_
_entity.id
_entity.type
_entity.pdbx_description
1 polymer ?
#
loop_
_entity_poly.entity_id
_entity_poly.type
_entity_poly.pdbx_seq_one_letter_code
_entity_poly.pdbx_strand_id
1 'polypeptide(L)'
;MIGNEDQTIKVQKHVDDTYEDLKVVTDNKQVQQVKKILNDAHFENKKVQMSRPADYHFVFQFKNPKIEAKATLYQIWVIPNKDKIEIIAGNSQYVQLEGKNAATLFQIITGEKLVE
;
A
#
# COMPACT_ATOMS: atom_id res chain seq x y z
N MET A 1 10.03 19.73 14.42
CA MET A 1 9.31 18.45 14.35
C MET A 1 8.60 18.40 13.01
N ILE A 2 9.13 17.68 12.02
CA ILE A 2 8.44 17.46 10.75
C ILE A 2 7.82 16.07 10.89
N GLY A 3 6.49 15.96 11.13
CA GLY A 3 5.93 14.61 11.32
C GLY A 3 4.46 14.46 11.75
N ASN A 4 3.72 15.54 12.03
CA ASN A 4 2.32 15.45 12.48
C ASN A 4 1.31 16.01 11.48
N GLU A 5 1.69 16.16 10.21
CA GLU A 5 0.73 16.58 9.20
C GLU A 5 -0.10 15.39 8.76
N ASP A 6 -1.41 15.50 8.94
CA ASP A 6 -2.37 14.46 8.58
C ASP A 6 -2.19 14.05 7.12
N GLN A 7 -2.11 12.73 6.90
CA GLN A 7 -2.05 12.14 5.57
C GLN A 7 -3.30 11.31 5.30
N THR A 8 -3.57 11.12 4.02
CA THR A 8 -4.55 10.18 3.48
C THR A 8 -3.82 9.12 2.67
N ILE A 9 -4.48 8.01 2.38
CA ILE A 9 -3.98 7.02 1.42
C ILE A 9 -4.88 7.07 0.20
N LYS A 10 -4.31 7.35 -0.97
CA LYS A 10 -5.00 7.19 -2.25
C LYS A 10 -4.68 5.83 -2.82
N VAL A 11 -5.71 5.10 -3.23
CA VAL A 11 -5.60 3.73 -3.71
C VAL A 11 -6.13 3.65 -5.13
N GLN A 12 -5.39 2.98 -6.00
CA GLN A 12 -5.80 2.67 -7.36
C GLN A 12 -5.80 1.15 -7.56
N LYS A 13 -6.73 0.66 -8.38
CA LYS A 13 -6.84 -0.75 -8.75
C LYS A 13 -6.47 -0.92 -10.22
N HIS A 14 -5.81 -2.02 -10.54
CA HIS A 14 -5.54 -2.38 -11.92
C HIS A 14 -6.82 -2.88 -12.60
N VAL A 15 -7.19 -2.25 -13.71
CA VAL A 15 -8.35 -2.57 -14.56
C VAL A 15 -7.86 -2.61 -16.00
N ASP A 16 -7.96 -3.80 -16.62
CA ASP A 16 -7.39 -4.12 -17.93
C ASP A 16 -5.89 -3.78 -18.03
N ASP A 17 -5.53 -2.69 -18.71
CA ASP A 17 -4.15 -2.23 -18.91
C ASP A 17 -3.85 -0.90 -18.17
N THR A 18 -4.74 -0.45 -17.29
CA THR A 18 -4.63 0.85 -16.61
C THR A 18 -4.89 0.75 -15.10
N TYR A 19 -4.62 1.84 -14.37
CA TYR A 19 -4.94 1.96 -12.94
C TYR A 19 -6.00 3.04 -12.74
N GLU A 20 -7.12 2.65 -12.14
CA GLU A 20 -8.24 3.52 -11.84
C GLU A 20 -8.32 3.81 -10.34
N ASP A 21 -8.79 5.01 -9.97
CA ASP A 21 -8.97 5.39 -8.57
C ASP A 21 -10.03 4.50 -7.91
N LEU A 22 -9.63 3.77 -6.86
CA LEU A 22 -10.50 2.87 -6.12
C LEU A 22 -11.15 3.58 -4.92
N LYS A 23 -10.33 4.18 -4.06
CA LYS A 23 -10.79 4.87 -2.85
C LYS A 23 -9.71 5.76 -2.23
N VAL A 24 -10.15 6.59 -1.28
CA VAL A 24 -9.29 7.39 -0.42
C VAL A 24 -9.55 7.03 1.04
N VAL A 25 -8.50 6.61 1.76
CA VAL A 25 -8.56 6.35 3.21
C VAL A 25 -8.27 7.65 3.95
N THR A 26 -9.27 8.18 4.64
CA THR A 26 -9.18 9.45 5.40
C THR A 26 -9.17 9.26 6.92
N ASP A 27 -9.57 8.08 7.41
CA ASP A 27 -9.55 7.74 8.83
C ASP A 27 -8.10 7.63 9.33
N ASN A 28 -7.74 8.49 10.29
CA ASN A 28 -6.36 8.58 10.76
C ASN A 28 -5.90 7.28 11.46
N LYS A 29 -6.80 6.56 12.16
CA LYS A 29 -6.41 5.29 12.81
C LYS A 29 -6.02 4.25 11.77
N GLN A 30 -6.78 4.14 10.69
CA GLN A 30 -6.46 3.26 9.56
C GLN A 30 -5.16 3.68 8.87
N VAL A 31 -4.97 4.97 8.61
CA VAL A 31 -3.72 5.47 7.99
C VAL A 31 -2.50 5.15 8.86
N GLN A 32 -2.57 5.38 10.17
CA GLN A 32 -1.47 5.06 11.09
C GLN A 32 -1.25 3.55 11.20
N GLN A 33 -2.29 2.74 11.11
CA GLN A 33 -2.17 1.29 11.14
C GLN A 33 -1.42 0.76 9.91
N VAL A 34 -1.71 1.27 8.71
CA VAL A 34 -0.96 0.91 7.50
C VAL A 34 0.50 1.35 7.63
N LYS A 35 0.76 2.58 8.09
CA LYS A 35 2.14 3.07 8.35
C LYS A 35 2.89 2.14 9.32
N LYS A 36 2.24 1.75 10.42
CA LYS A 36 2.84 0.84 11.41
C LYS A 36 3.20 -0.50 10.78
N ILE A 37 2.27 -1.11 10.03
CA ILE A 37 2.52 -2.39 9.35
C ILE A 37 3.72 -2.29 8.40
N LEU A 38 3.80 -1.23 7.60
CA LEU A 38 4.90 -1.03 6.66
C LEU A 38 6.24 -0.74 7.38
N ASN A 39 6.23 0.04 8.47
CA ASN A 39 7.44 0.34 9.23
C ASN A 39 7.97 -0.85 10.02
N ASP A 40 7.07 -1.72 10.51
CA ASP A 40 7.44 -2.95 11.22
C ASP A 40 7.90 -4.05 10.25
N ALA A 41 7.57 -3.94 8.96
CA ALA A 41 7.93 -4.91 7.94
C ALA A 41 9.41 -4.79 7.55
N HIS A 42 10.09 -5.93 7.44
CA HIS A 42 11.49 -5.95 7.02
C HIS A 42 11.58 -5.91 5.49
N PHE A 43 11.71 -4.70 4.93
CA PHE A 43 11.93 -4.52 3.50
C PHE A 43 13.36 -4.93 3.09
N GLU A 44 13.45 -5.85 2.14
CA GLU A 44 14.69 -6.21 1.48
C GLU A 44 14.98 -5.23 0.34
N ASN A 45 16.24 -4.79 0.21
CA ASN A 45 16.66 -4.00 -0.95
C ASN A 45 16.96 -4.93 -2.13
N LYS A 46 15.91 -5.32 -2.84
CA LYS A 46 15.95 -6.29 -3.93
C LYS A 46 15.14 -5.77 -5.10
N LYS A 47 15.79 -5.68 -6.27
CA LYS A 47 15.08 -5.41 -7.53
C LYS A 47 14.35 -6.68 -7.95
N VAL A 48 13.07 -6.76 -7.67
CA VAL A 48 12.20 -7.88 -8.07
C VAL A 48 11.50 -7.50 -9.38
N GLN A 49 11.54 -8.41 -10.36
CA GLN A 49 10.69 -8.33 -11.54
C GLN A 49 9.51 -9.27 -11.35
N MET A 50 8.31 -8.70 -11.31
CA MET A 50 7.07 -9.47 -11.18
C MET A 50 6.59 -9.90 -12.57
N SER A 51 5.99 -11.10 -12.66
CA SER A 51 5.54 -11.68 -13.93
C SER A 51 4.30 -11.00 -14.52
N ARG A 52 3.60 -10.19 -13.72
CA ARG A 52 2.39 -9.46 -14.08
C ARG A 52 2.37 -8.08 -13.40
N PRO A 53 1.56 -7.12 -13.88
CA PRO A 53 1.32 -5.86 -13.19
C PRO A 53 0.81 -6.05 -11.75
N ALA A 54 1.01 -5.04 -10.91
CA ALA A 54 0.45 -5.00 -9.57
C ALA A 54 -1.08 -4.98 -9.62
N ASP A 55 -1.74 -5.57 -8.62
CA ASP A 55 -3.20 -5.53 -8.52
C ASP A 55 -3.69 -4.16 -8.03
N TYR A 56 -2.88 -3.53 -7.16
CA TYR A 56 -3.19 -2.23 -6.57
C TYR A 56 -1.95 -1.36 -6.45
N HIS A 57 -2.19 -0.05 -6.52
CA HIS A 57 -1.23 0.98 -6.15
C HIS A 57 -1.77 1.79 -4.97
N PHE A 58 -0.88 2.27 -4.10
CA PHE A 58 -1.24 3.34 -3.19
C PHE A 58 -0.10 4.30 -2.90
N VAL A 59 -0.47 5.51 -2.48
CA VAL A 59 0.45 6.57 -2.04
C VAL A 59 -0.08 7.24 -0.77
N PHE A 60 0.83 7.62 0.12
CA PHE A 60 0.50 8.55 1.20
C PHE A 60 0.53 9.98 0.67
N GLN A 61 -0.54 10.73 0.89
CA GLN A 61 -0.64 12.13 0.48
C GLN A 61 -1.00 13.00 1.67
N PHE A 62 -0.28 14.11 1.84
CA PHE A 62 -0.61 15.12 2.85
C PHE A 62 -1.98 15.75 2.56
N LYS A 63 -2.78 15.95 3.61
CA LYS A 63 -4.06 16.64 3.51
C LYS A 63 -3.90 18.12 3.15
N ASN A 64 -2.83 18.75 3.64
CA ASN A 64 -2.52 20.13 3.29
C ASN A 64 -1.89 20.17 1.88
N PRO A 65 -2.58 20.76 0.89
CA PRO A 65 -2.13 20.75 -0.50
C PRO A 65 -0.89 21.61 -0.74
N LYS A 66 -0.50 22.46 0.22
CA LYS A 66 0.71 23.28 0.14
C LYS A 66 1.99 22.49 0.40
N ILE A 67 1.88 21.25 0.87
CA ILE A 67 3.03 20.38 1.10
C ILE A 67 3.27 19.58 -0.17
N GLU A 68 4.26 20.01 -0.93
CA GLU A 68 4.76 19.28 -2.09
C GLU A 68 5.89 18.35 -1.63
N ALA A 69 5.59 17.06 -1.53
CA ALA A 69 6.56 16.02 -1.26
C ALA A 69 6.41 14.90 -2.28
N LYS A 70 7.54 14.35 -2.74
CA LYS A 70 7.52 13.17 -3.59
C LYS A 70 6.94 11.99 -2.80
N ALA A 71 5.76 11.54 -3.20
CA ALA A 71 5.12 10.38 -2.58
C ALA A 71 5.81 9.09 -3.03
N THR A 72 6.10 8.21 -2.07
CA THR A 72 6.53 6.84 -2.37
C THR A 72 5.34 6.06 -2.90
N LEU A 73 5.47 5.51 -4.12
CA LEU A 73 4.52 4.56 -4.69
C LEU A 73 4.71 3.20 -4.04
N TYR A 74 3.62 2.63 -3.54
CA TYR A 74 3.55 1.25 -3.09
C TYR A 74 2.74 0.44 -4.10
N GLN A 75 3.33 -0.63 -4.60
CA GLN A 75 2.72 -1.57 -5.54
C GLN A 75 2.40 -2.86 -4.80
N ILE A 76 1.18 -3.39 -4.94
CA ILE A 76 0.70 -4.58 -4.23
C ILE A 76 0.35 -5.68 -5.23
N TRP A 77 0.86 -6.89 -4.98
CA TRP A 77 0.39 -8.12 -5.61
C TRP A 77 -0.30 -8.99 -4.58
N VAL A 78 -1.57 -9.29 -4.82
CA VAL A 78 -2.34 -10.29 -4.09
C VAL A 78 -1.97 -11.65 -4.63
N ILE A 79 -1.48 -12.54 -3.77
CA ILE A 79 -1.10 -13.90 -4.16
C ILE A 79 -2.30 -14.83 -3.93
N PRO A 80 -2.94 -15.35 -4.99
CA PRO A 80 -4.10 -16.22 -4.84
C PRO A 80 -3.76 -17.45 -4.00
N ASN A 81 -4.71 -17.90 -3.17
CA ASN A 81 -4.66 -19.14 -2.38
C ASN A 81 -3.57 -19.20 -1.29
N LYS A 82 -2.88 -18.08 -0.99
CA LYS A 82 -1.80 -18.06 0.01
C LYS A 82 -1.98 -17.02 1.11
N ASP A 83 -3.06 -16.24 1.08
CA ASP A 83 -3.38 -15.19 2.06
C ASP A 83 -2.21 -14.23 2.30
N LYS A 84 -1.49 -13.96 1.22
CA LYS A 84 -0.24 -13.19 1.19
C LYS A 84 -0.38 -12.04 0.22
N ILE A 85 0.29 -10.96 0.57
CA ILE A 85 0.50 -9.85 -0.34
C ILE A 85 1.99 -9.56 -0.44
N GLU A 86 2.45 -9.31 -1.66
CA GLU A 86 3.79 -8.83 -1.92
C GLU A 86 3.73 -7.34 -2.21
N ILE A 87 4.69 -6.58 -1.67
CA ILE A 87 4.72 -5.13 -1.77
C ILE A 87 6.09 -4.70 -2.29
N ILE A 88 6.08 -3.86 -3.33
CA ILE A 88 7.25 -3.10 -3.76
C ILE A 88 7.03 -1.63 -3.43
N ALA A 89 7.89 -1.06 -2.58
CA ALA A 89 7.91 0.36 -2.28
C ALA A 89 9.01 1.06 -3.11
N GLY A 90 8.62 2.13 -3.80
CA GLY A 90 9.50 2.83 -4.73
C GLY A 90 10.01 1.90 -5.83
N ASN A 91 11.33 1.81 -5.97
CA ASN A 91 11.97 1.12 -7.10
C ASN A 91 12.64 -0.22 -6.74
N SER A 92 12.86 -0.52 -5.45
CA SER A 92 13.69 -1.67 -5.05
C SER A 92 13.47 -2.19 -3.64
N GLN A 93 12.52 -1.64 -2.88
CA GLN A 93 12.24 -2.16 -1.54
C GLN A 93 11.11 -3.18 -1.64
N TYR A 94 11.41 -4.44 -1.40
CA TYR A 94 10.47 -5.55 -1.49
C TYR A 94 10.14 -6.10 -0.11
N VAL A 95 8.88 -6.47 0.12
CA VAL A 95 8.49 -7.27 1.28
C VAL A 95 7.32 -8.17 0.95
N GLN A 96 7.26 -9.32 1.62
CA GLN A 96 6.11 -10.22 1.62
C GLN A 96 5.44 -10.13 2.99
N LEU A 97 4.16 -9.77 3.01
CA LEU A 97 3.35 -9.77 4.22
C LEU A 97 2.44 -11.00 4.24
N GLU A 98 2.24 -11.54 5.43
CA GLU A 98 1.36 -12.69 5.66
C GLU A 98 0.48 -12.47 6.90
N GLY A 99 -0.51 -13.35 7.08
CA GLY A 99 -1.33 -13.42 8.28
C GLY A 99 -2.08 -12.11 8.57
N LYS A 100 -2.12 -11.73 9.86
CA LYS A 100 -2.90 -10.57 10.32
C LYS A 100 -2.46 -9.26 9.67
N ASN A 101 -1.16 -9.07 9.43
CA ASN A 101 -0.65 -7.83 8.83
C ASN A 101 -1.07 -7.71 7.36
N ALA A 102 -0.97 -8.81 6.59
CA ALA A 102 -1.46 -8.83 5.21
C ALA A 102 -2.97 -8.57 5.13
N ALA A 103 -3.76 -9.31 5.92
CA ALA A 103 -5.22 -9.17 5.92
C ALA A 103 -5.66 -7.75 6.33
N THR A 104 -5.04 -7.19 7.37
CA THR A 104 -5.35 -5.84 7.86
C THR A 104 -5.00 -4.77 6.83
N LEU A 105 -3.79 -4.83 6.26
CA LEU A 105 -3.36 -3.86 5.25
C LEU A 105 -4.26 -3.94 4.03
N PHE A 106 -4.50 -5.14 3.51
CA PHE A 106 -5.38 -5.36 2.37
C PHE A 106 -6.77 -4.77 2.62
N GLN A 107 -7.39 -5.10 3.76
CA GLN A 107 -8.72 -4.61 4.10
C GLN A 107 -8.82 -3.08 4.20
N ILE A 108 -7.80 -2.42 4.75
CA ILE A 108 -7.81 -0.95 4.80
C ILE A 108 -7.71 -0.37 3.39
N ILE A 109 -6.78 -0.90 2.58
CA ILE A 109 -6.45 -0.39 1.25
C ILE A 109 -7.58 -0.66 0.24
N THR A 110 -8.20 -1.83 0.25
CA THR A 110 -9.22 -2.20 -0.74
C THR A 110 -10.64 -2.04 -0.21
N GLY A 111 -10.84 -2.17 1.11
CA GLY A 111 -12.17 -2.34 1.71
C GLY A 111 -12.69 -3.78 1.71
N GLU A 112 -11.97 -4.70 1.06
CA GLU A 112 -12.33 -6.11 0.91
C GLU A 112 -11.57 -6.99 1.91
N LYS A 113 -12.06 -8.17 2.21
CA LYS A 113 -11.28 -9.14 3.00
C LYS A 113 -10.31 -9.89 2.08
N LEU A 114 -9.10 -10.15 2.58
CA LEU A 114 -8.10 -10.93 1.84
C LEU A 114 -8.52 -12.40 1.69
N VAL A 115 -9.36 -12.88 2.61
CA VAL A 115 -10.00 -14.20 2.62
C VAL A 115 -11.48 -14.03 2.91
N GLU A 116 -12.32 -14.81 2.23
CA GLU A 116 -13.78 -14.81 2.41
C GLU A 116 -14.20 -15.49 3.73
#